data_AF-A0A4U0RLG2-F1
#
_entry.id   AF-A0A4U0RLG2-F1
#
_cell.length_a   1.000
_cell.length_b   1.000
_cell.length_c   1.000
_cell.angle_alpha   90.00
_cell.angle_beta   90.00
_cell.angle_gamma   90.00
#
_symmetry.space_group_name_H-M   'P 1'
#
loop_
_entity.id
_entity.type
_entity.pdbx_description
1 polymer ?
#
loop_
_entity_poly.entity_id
_entity_poly.type
_entity_poly.pdbx_seq_one_letter_code
_entity_poly.pdbx_strand_id
1 'polypeptide(L)' 'LDAHCAAIGRDPAEITRSAQIIVDYADPATTRAHVCALAAAGIRHVVLALPRPYPEKAARWLVDEIVTPVRENGA' A
#
# COMPACT_ATOMS: atom_id res chain seq x y z
N LEU A 1 -1.80 -18.92 -0.24
CA LEU A 1 -2.54 -18.61 1.00
C LEU A 1 -3.91 -19.28 0.98
N ASP A 2 -4.74 -18.99 -0.01
CA ASP A 2 -6.13 -19.45 -0.14
C ASP A 2 -6.27 -20.97 0.00
N ALA A 3 -5.44 -21.74 -0.70
CA ALA A 3 -5.43 -23.20 -0.58
C ALA A 3 -5.09 -23.69 0.85
N HIS A 4 -4.17 -23.01 1.55
CA HIS A 4 -3.82 -23.36 2.93
C HIS A 4 -4.93 -23.01 3.91
N CYS A 5 -5.63 -21.88 3.71
CA CYS A 5 -6.79 -21.51 4.52
C CYS A 5 -7.94 -22.51 4.30
N ALA A 6 -8.26 -22.82 3.05
CA ALA A 6 -9.29 -23.81 2.71
C ALA A 6 -8.96 -25.19 3.31
N ALA A 7 -7.69 -25.61 3.26
CA ALA A 7 -7.25 -26.89 3.82
C ALA A 7 -7.48 -27.04 5.33
N ILE A 8 -7.57 -25.93 6.08
CA ILE A 8 -7.85 -25.94 7.53
C ILE A 8 -9.31 -25.54 7.86
N GLY A 9 -10.20 -25.48 6.86
CA GLY A 9 -11.61 -25.13 7.06
C GLY A 9 -11.87 -23.63 7.29
N ARG A 10 -10.90 -22.77 6.94
CA ARG A 10 -11.02 -21.31 7.03
C ARG A 10 -11.45 -20.73 5.68
N ASP A 11 -12.47 -19.88 5.67
CA ASP A 11 -12.79 -19.06 4.50
C ASP A 11 -11.67 -18.02 4.26
N PRO A 12 -10.96 -18.06 3.11
CA PRO A 12 -9.94 -17.07 2.77
C PRO A 12 -10.49 -15.64 2.61
N ALA A 13 -11.78 -15.48 2.32
CA ALA A 13 -12.41 -14.18 2.11
C ALA A 13 -12.56 -13.38 3.42
N GLU A 14 -12.55 -14.05 4.56
CA GLU A 14 -12.57 -13.40 5.88
C GLU A 14 -11.21 -12.80 6.28
N ILE A 15 -10.13 -13.11 5.55
CA ILE A 15 -8.79 -12.60 5.85
C ILE A 15 -8.60 -11.25 5.18
N THR A 16 -8.47 -10.19 6.00
CA THR A 16 -8.02 -8.90 5.51
C THR A 16 -6.56 -8.99 5.10
N ARG A 17 -6.28 -8.82 3.80
CA ARG A 17 -4.91 -8.82 3.27
C ARG A 17 -4.36 -7.41 3.31
N SER A 18 -3.13 -7.29 3.82
CA SER A 18 -2.34 -6.07 3.70
C SER A 18 -1.12 -6.31 2.82
N ALA A 19 -0.64 -5.25 2.19
CA ALA A 19 0.65 -5.22 1.52
C ALA A 19 1.49 -4.08 2.09
N GLN A 20 2.75 -4.35 2.39
CA GLN A 20 3.71 -3.31 2.77
C GLN A 20 4.61 -3.01 1.58
N ILE A 21 4.75 -1.72 1.26
CA ILE A 21 5.74 -1.24 0.28
C ILE A 21 6.65 -0.21 0.94
N ILE A 22 7.89 -0.15 0.48
CA ILE A 22 8.83 0.90 0.87
C ILE A 22 8.65 2.05 -0.12
N VAL A 23 8.47 3.27 0.37
CA VAL A 23 8.31 4.43 -0.52
C VAL A 23 9.65 4.89 -1.05
N ASP A 24 9.64 5.44 -2.27
CA ASP A 24 10.78 6.13 -2.84
C ASP A 24 10.57 7.64 -2.75
N TYR A 25 11.44 8.34 -2.00
CA TYR A 25 11.38 9.80 -1.90
C TYR A 25 11.79 10.50 -3.21
N ALA A 26 12.64 9.87 -4.02
CA ALA A 26 13.11 10.44 -5.28
C ALA A 26 12.10 10.24 -6.41
N ASP A 27 11.27 9.20 -6.31
CA ASP A 27 10.22 8.90 -7.29
C ASP A 27 8.87 8.56 -6.63
N PRO A 28 8.14 9.59 -6.17
CA PRO A 28 6.81 9.39 -5.62
C PRO A 28 5.80 8.87 -6.68
N ALA A 29 6.05 9.09 -7.97
CA ALA A 29 5.15 8.62 -9.03
C ALA A 29 5.13 7.10 -9.14
N THR A 30 6.30 6.46 -9.08
CA THR A 30 6.40 4.99 -9.04
C THR A 30 5.73 4.42 -7.79
N THR A 31 5.89 5.08 -6.64
CA THR A 31 5.19 4.67 -5.40
C THR A 31 3.67 4.72 -5.58
N ARG A 32 3.12 5.82 -6.13
CA ARG A 32 1.67 5.94 -6.41
C ARG A 32 1.19 4.87 -7.39
N ALA A 33 1.93 4.62 -8.46
CA ALA A 33 1.58 3.58 -9.45
C ALA A 33 1.52 2.19 -8.79
N HIS A 34 2.45 1.89 -7.89
CA HIS A 34 2.46 0.63 -7.16
C HIS A 34 1.24 0.51 -6.21
N VAL A 35 0.88 1.58 -5.50
CA VAL A 35 -0.34 1.60 -4.67
C VAL A 35 -1.59 1.36 -5.52
N CYS A 36 -1.73 2.03 -6.66
CA CYS A 36 -2.85 1.83 -7.57
C CYS A 36 -2.90 0.38 -8.11
N ALA A 37 -1.75 -0.21 -8.42
CA ALA A 37 -1.67 -1.60 -8.87
C ALA A 37 -2.11 -2.58 -7.77
N LEU A 38 -1.74 -2.35 -6.52
CA LEU A 38 -2.19 -3.14 -5.37
C LEU A 38 -3.71 -3.00 -5.16
N ALA A 39 -4.24 -1.79 -5.27
CA ALA A 39 -5.68 -1.53 -5.18
C ALA A 39 -6.46 -2.25 -6.31
N ALA A 40 -5.96 -2.19 -7.55
CA ALA A 40 -6.54 -2.90 -8.69
C ALA A 40 -6.50 -4.43 -8.52
N ALA A 41 -5.51 -4.96 -7.79
CA ALA A 41 -5.43 -6.37 -7.41
C ALA A 41 -6.32 -6.74 -6.21
N GLY A 42 -7.11 -5.82 -5.67
CA GLY A 42 -8.04 -6.05 -4.56
C GLY A 42 -7.43 -5.88 -3.17
N ILE A 43 -6.17 -5.42 -3.06
CA ILE A 43 -5.57 -5.10 -1.76
C ILE A 43 -6.10 -3.75 -1.29
N ARG A 44 -6.91 -3.77 -0.22
CA ARG A 44 -7.54 -2.57 0.34
C ARG A 44 -6.79 -1.98 1.54
N HIS A 45 -5.78 -2.68 2.06
CA HIS A 45 -4.96 -2.23 3.17
C HIS A 45 -3.49 -2.18 2.72
N VAL A 46 -2.95 -0.98 2.48
CA VAL A 46 -1.56 -0.79 2.07
C VAL A 46 -0.80 -0.04 3.16
N VAL A 47 0.34 -0.58 3.58
CA VAL A 47 1.25 0.02 4.55
C VAL A 47 2.41 0.66 3.79
N LEU A 48 2.58 1.97 3.96
CA LEU A 48 3.65 2.75 3.34
C LEU A 48 4.80 2.91 4.34
N ALA A 49 5.87 2.15 4.14
CA ALA A 49 7.07 2.22 4.97
C ALA A 49 8.02 3.32 4.48
N LEU A 50 8.31 4.28 5.34
CA LEU A 50 9.28 5.35 5.08
C LEU A 50 10.71 4.82 5.27
N PRO A 51 11.59 4.85 4.25
CA PRO A 51 12.99 4.49 4.45
C PRO A 51 13.73 5.59 5.23
N ARG A 52 14.80 5.20 5.93
CA ARG A 52 15.76 6.13 6.54
C ARG A 52 16.86 6.50 5.52
N PRO A 53 17.47 7.70 5.62
CA PRO A 53 17.17 8.76 6.60
C PRO A 53 15.84 9.46 6.30
N TYR A 54 15.13 9.89 7.34
CA TYR A 54 13.85 10.57 7.17
C TYR A 54 14.08 12.05 6.81
N PRO A 55 13.48 12.55 5.71
CA PRO A 55 13.51 13.98 5.41
C PRO A 55 12.73 14.77 6.46
N GLU A 56 12.95 16.08 6.51
CA GLU A 56 12.16 16.96 7.34
C GLU A 56 10.67 16.82 6.95
N LYS A 57 9.80 16.68 7.95
CA LYS A 57 8.35 16.49 7.75
C LYS A 57 7.98 15.29 6.85
N ALA A 58 8.73 14.18 6.92
CA ALA A 58 8.50 12.98 6.11
C ALA A 58 7.03 12.48 6.09
N ALA A 59 6.32 12.55 7.22
CA ALA A 59 4.90 12.19 7.28
C ALA A 59 4.01 13.13 6.45
N ARG A 60 4.30 14.44 6.47
CA ARG A 60 3.57 15.42 5.65
C ARG A 60 3.87 15.22 4.16
N TRP A 61 5.14 15.02 3.82
CA TRP A 61 5.56 14.68 2.46
C TRP A 61 4.81 13.44 1.95
N LEU A 62 4.70 12.38 2.76
CA LEU A 62 3.98 11.16 2.39
C LEU A 62 2.50 11.44 2.08
N VAL A 63 1.86 12.28 2.89
CA VAL A 63 0.46 12.67 2.69
C VAL A 63 0.30 13.46 1.40
N ASP A 64 1.12 14.49 1.20
CA ASP A 64 1.01 15.42 0.08
C ASP A 64 1.39 14.75 -1.25
N GLU A 65 2.46 13.96 -1.27
CA GLU A 65 2.99 13.36 -2.50
C GLU A 65 2.35 12.01 -2.85
N ILE A 66 1.89 11.23 -1.87
CA ILE A 66 1.41 9.86 -2.13
C ILE A 66 -0.08 9.71 -1.79
N VAL A 67 -0.48 9.97 -0.55
CA VAL A 67 -1.81 9.60 -0.06
C VAL A 67 -2.90 10.43 -0.76
N THR A 68 -2.80 11.75 -0.73
CA THR A 68 -3.81 12.63 -1.34
C THR A 68 -3.97 12.38 -2.84
N PRO A 69 -2.89 12.35 -3.66
CA PRO A 69 -3.03 12.10 -5.09
C PRO A 69 -3.61 10.73 -5.46
N VAL A 70 -3.30 9.68 -4.68
CA VAL A 70 -3.87 8.34 -4.90
C VAL A 70 -5.38 8.32 -4.59
N ARG A 71 -5.80 9.00 -3.53
CA ARG A 71 -7.22 9.09 -3.14
C ARG A 71 -8.05 9.88 -4.15
N GLU A 72 -7.50 10.97 -4.67
CA GLU A 72 -8.15 11.80 -5.69
C GLU A 72 -8.30 11.09 -7.04
N ASN A 73 -7.36 10.19 -7.37
CA ASN A 73 -7.41 9.35 -8.58
C ASN A 73 -8.34 8.13 -8.47
N GLY A 74 -9.09 7.98 -7.38
CA GLY A 74 -10.16 6.97 -7.26
C GLY A 74 -9.70 5.57 -6.84
N ALA A 75 -8.54 5.42 -6.21
CA ALA A 75 -8.07 4.16 -5.61
C ALA A 75 -8.56 3.93 -4.15
#